data_AF-A0A4R6TZ40-F1
#
_entry.id   AF-A0A4R6TZ40-F1
#
_cell.length_a   1.000
_cell.length_b   1.000
_cell.length_c   1.000
_cell.angle_alpha   90.00
_cell.angle_beta   90.00
_cell.angle_gamma   90.00
#
_symmetry.space_group_name_H-M   'P 1'
#
loop_
_entity.id
_entity.type
_entity.pdbx_description
1 polymer ?
#
loop_
_entity_poly.entity_id
_entity_poly.type
_entity_poly.pdbx_seq_one_letter_code
_entity_poly.pdbx_strand_id
1 'polypeptide(L)' 'MIHSFEVYSPSGIEIKEYDTSKTKEQCVTEIVDSLKSVKWYRIRYHLCHNEEQKPCDPWQLEHEHGNIPDPEII' A
#
# COMPACT_ATOMS: atom_id res chain seq x y z
N MET A 1 7.28 -12.01 -10.39
CA MET A 1 6.26 -10.95 -10.24
C MET A 1 6.33 -10.49 -8.79
N ILE A 2 6.05 -9.22 -8.51
CA ILE A 2 6.11 -8.67 -7.15
C ILE A 2 4.78 -7.97 -6.88
N HIS A 3 4.24 -8.17 -5.69
CA HIS A 3 3.14 -7.38 -5.15
C HIS A 3 3.71 -6.12 -4.50
N SER A 4 3.40 -4.95 -5.03
CA SER A 4 3.81 -3.67 -4.45
C SER A 4 2.62 -3.03 -3.74
N PHE A 5 2.85 -2.53 -2.54
CA PHE A 5 1.84 -1.86 -1.73
C PHE A 5 2.34 -0.49 -1.32
N GLU A 6 1.55 0.53 -1.58
CA GLU A 6 1.78 1.90 -1.14
C GLU A 6 0.95 2.16 0.11
N VAL A 7 1.65 2.45 1.20
CA VAL A 7 1.09 2.60 2.54
C VAL A 7 1.21 4.06 2.96
N TYR A 8 0.09 4.74 3.05
CA TYR A 8 -0.02 6.06 3.64
C TYR A 8 -0.33 5.90 5.11
N SER A 9 0.43 6.57 5.97
CA SER A 9 0.22 6.59 7.42
C SER A 9 0.70 7.92 8.00
N PRO A 10 0.48 8.19 9.31
CA PRO A 10 1.05 9.36 9.98
C PRO A 10 2.58 9.45 9.90
N SER A 11 3.26 8.32 9.65
CA SER A 11 4.71 8.27 9.49
C SER A 11 5.18 8.72 8.10
N GLY A 12 4.25 8.89 7.15
CA GLY A 12 4.53 9.22 5.76
C GLY A 12 4.02 8.15 4.79
N ILE A 13 4.60 8.17 3.58
CA ILE A 13 4.28 7.23 2.50
C ILE A 13 5.41 6.20 2.43
N GLU A 14 5.08 4.92 2.52
CA GLU A 14 6.02 3.81 2.43
C GLU A 14 5.60 2.85 1.31
N ILE A 15 6.56 2.36 0.54
CA ILE A 15 6.33 1.30 -0.45
C ILE A 15 6.83 -0.02 0.14
N LYS A 16 5.94 -1.01 0.21
CA LYS A 16 6.24 -2.37 0.65
C LYS A 16 6.10 -3.33 -0.52
N GLU A 17 7.16 -4.10 -0.77
CA GLU A 17 7.22 -5.04 -1.88
C GLU A 17 7.28 -6.47 -1.34
N TYR A 18 6.44 -7.33 -1.90
CA TYR A 18 6.31 -8.72 -1.52
C TYR A 18 6.45 -9.61 -2.73
N ASP A 19 7.15 -10.72 -2.57
CA ASP A 19 7.19 -11.75 -3.60
C ASP A 19 5.78 -12.35 -3.82
N THR A 20 5.45 -12.69 -5.08
CA THR A 20 4.15 -13.30 -5.42
C THR A 20 3.91 -14.70 -4.85
N SER A 21 4.85 -15.25 -4.09
CA SER A 21 4.63 -16.44 -3.25
C SER A 21 3.59 -16.21 -2.14
N LYS A 22 3.41 -14.97 -1.67
CA LYS A 22 2.32 -14.59 -0.75
C LYS A 22 1.14 -14.05 -1.55
N THR A 23 -0.09 -14.38 -1.13
CA THR A 23 -1.27 -13.78 -1.75
C THR A 23 -1.39 -12.30 -1.35
N LYS A 24 -2.08 -11.52 -2.19
CA LYS A 24 -2.39 -10.11 -1.91
C LYS A 24 -3.01 -9.93 -0.51
N GLU A 25 -3.99 -10.76 -0.15
CA GLU A 25 -4.66 -10.71 1.16
C GLU A 25 -3.71 -10.98 2.33
N GLN A 26 -2.76 -11.92 2.18
CA GLN A 26 -1.75 -12.18 3.21
C GLN A 26 -0.84 -10.95 3.41
N CYS A 27 -0.42 -10.32 2.32
CA CYS A 27 0.40 -9.12 2.38
C CYS A 27 -0.37 -7.96 3.03
N VAL A 28 -1.61 -7.70 2.61
CA VAL A 28 -2.46 -6.66 3.22
C VAL A 28 -2.67 -6.93 4.71
N THR A 29 -2.94 -8.17 5.11
CA THR A 29 -3.12 -8.53 6.53
C THR A 29 -1.86 -8.24 7.35
N GLU A 30 -0.68 -8.56 6.82
CA GLU A 30 0.61 -8.30 7.49
C GLU A 30 0.87 -6.78 7.63
N ILE A 31 0.55 -6.00 6.59
CA ILE A 31 0.67 -4.55 6.61
C ILE A 31 -0.30 -3.95 7.64
N VAL A 32 -1.57 -4.38 7.63
CA VAL A 32 -2.59 -3.93 8.58
C VAL A 32 -2.20 -4.28 10.02
N ASP A 33 -1.67 -5.49 10.26
CA ASP A 33 -1.19 -5.89 11.58
C ASP A 33 -0.11 -4.95 12.12
N SER A 34 0.83 -4.56 11.24
CA SER A 34 1.89 -3.58 11.54
C SER A 34 1.34 -2.17 11.82
N LEU A 35 0.13 -1.86 11.34
CA LEU A 35 -0.52 -0.55 11.42
C LEU A 35 -1.64 -0.50 12.47
N LYS A 36 -1.87 -1.56 13.26
CA LYS A 36 -2.94 -1.60 14.27
C LYS A 36 -2.91 -0.47 15.30
N SER A 37 -1.75 0.13 15.54
CA SER A 37 -1.58 1.22 16.50
C SER A 37 -1.67 2.62 15.89
N VAL A 38 -1.80 2.75 14.56
CA VAL A 38 -1.90 4.07 13.90
C VAL A 38 -3.35 4.53 13.80
N LYS A 39 -3.55 5.86 13.86
CA LYS A 39 -4.90 6.48 13.84
C LYS A 39 -5.59 6.39 12.48
N TRP A 40 -4.81 6.41 11.40
CA TRP A 40 -5.31 6.28 10.05
C TRP A 40 -4.26 5.60 9.18
N TYR A 41 -4.70 4.90 8.14
CA TYR A 41 -3.81 4.44 7.08
C TYR A 41 -4.59 4.21 5.78
N ARG A 42 -3.88 4.25 4.65
CA ARG A 42 -4.40 3.85 3.34
C ARG A 42 -3.40 2.90 2.70
N ILE A 43 -3.85 1.73 2.28
CA ILE A 43 -3.05 0.75 1.56
C ILE A 43 -3.58 0.69 0.13
N ARG A 44 -2.74 1.08 -0.81
CA ARG A 44 -2.97 0.83 -2.23
C ARG A 44 -2.07 -0.29 -2.70
N TYR A 45 -2.53 -1.04 -3.67
CA TYR A 45 -1.84 -2.18 -4.24
C TYR A 45 -1.59 -1.94 -5.71
N HIS A 46 -0.47 -2.48 -6.16
CA HIS A 46 -0.11 -2.51 -7.55
C HIS A 46 0.67 -3.78 -7.89
N LEU A 47 0.46 -4.31 -9.08
CA LEU A 47 1.18 -5.46 -9.63
C LEU A 47 2.05 -4.96 -10.78
N CYS A 48 3.23 -4.39 -10.51
CA CYS A 48 4.07 -3.89 -11.60
C CYS A 48 4.90 -5.00 -12.24
N HIS A 49 4.76 -5.14 -13.56
CA HIS A 49 5.78 -5.68 -14.44
C HIS A 49 5.79 -4.77 -15.68
N ASN A 50 6.73 -3.83 -15.73
CA ASN A 50 7.15 -3.17 -16.96
C ASN A 50 8.68 -3.06 -16.89
N GLU A 51 9.37 -3.42 -17.98
CA GLU A 51 10.85 -3.46 -18.08
C GLU A 51 11.52 -2.10 -17.77
N GLU A 52 10.74 -1.02 -17.70
CA GLU A 52 11.18 0.35 -17.42
C GLU A 52 11.04 0.80 -15.95
N GLN A 53 10.58 -0.05 -15.01
CA GLN A 53 10.36 0.32 -13.59
C GLN A 53 9.42 1.53 -13.38
N LYS A 54 8.62 1.89 -14.39
CA LYS A 54 7.62 2.95 -14.26
C LYS A 54 6.35 2.39 -13.61
N PRO A 55 5.68 3.16 -12.72
CA PRO A 55 4.39 2.75 -12.17
C PRO A 55 3.39 2.58 -13.31
N CYS A 56 2.79 1.40 -13.44
CA CYS A 56 1.66 1.19 -14.34
C CYS A 56 0.40 1.71 -13.65
N ASP A 57 0.05 2.98 -13.83
CA ASP A 57 -1.19 3.49 -13.24
C ASP A 57 -2.43 2.69 -13.71
N PRO A 58 -3.43 2.47 -12.82
CA PRO A 58 -3.59 3.07 -11.49
C PRO A 58 -3.41 2.10 -10.31
N TRP A 59 -2.86 2.62 -9.21
CA TRP A 59 -2.86 1.97 -7.89
C TRP A 59 -4.29 1.67 -7.40
N GLN A 60 -4.56 0.42 -7.03
CA GLN A 60 -5.87 0.00 -6.55
C GLN A 60 -5.98 0.13 -5.03
N LEU A 61 -7.02 0.80 -4.52
CA LEU A 61 -7.26 0.88 -3.09
C LEU A 61 -7.69 -0.50 -2.54
N GLU A 62 -6.92 -1.04 -1.59
CA GLU A 62 -7.22 -2.35 -0.98
C GLU A 62 -7.81 -2.20 0.41
N HIS A 63 -7.26 -1.28 1.22
CA HIS A 63 -7.70 -1.11 2.59
C HIS A 63 -7.49 0.34 3.05
N GLU A 64 -8.43 0.84 3.83
CA GLU A 64 -8.30 2.10 4.54
C GLU A 64 -8.80 1.97 5.97
N HIS A 65 -8.27 2.82 6.85
CA HIS A 65 -8.71 2.92 8.22
C HIS A 65 -8.60 4.36 8.70
N GLY A 66 -9.57 4.78 9.52
CA GLY A 66 -9.62 6.11 10.11
C GLY A 66 -10.01 7.20 9.11
N ASN A 67 -9.98 8.44 9.59
CA ASN A 67 -10.13 9.61 8.73
C ASN A 67 -8.77 9.97 8.15
N ILE A 68 -8.54 9.53 6.91
CA ILE A 68 -7.32 9.85 6.17
C ILE A 68 -7.36 11.35 5.86
N PRO A 69 -6.36 12.15 6.31
CA PRO A 69 -6.31 13.56 5.98
C PRO A 69 -6.24 13.71 4.46
N ASP A 70 -7.05 14.61 3.92
CA ASP A 70 -7.10 14.85 2.49
C ASP A 70 -5.71 15.25 1.99
N PRO A 71 -5.15 14.59 0.96
CA PRO A 71 -3.84 14.92 0.44
C PRO A 71 -3.79 16.26 -0.32
N GLU A 72 -4.88 17.04 -0.36
CA GLU A 72 -4.95 18.34 -1.05
C GLU A 72 -4.33 19.54 -0.30
N ILE A 73 -3.73 19.35 0.88
CA ILE A 73 -3.05 20.45 1.61
C ILE A 73 -1.68 19.99 2.13
N ILE A 74 -0.67 19.99 1.26
CA ILE A 74 0.75 20.07 1.63
C ILE A 74 1.44 21.06 0.69
#